data_AF-A0A401U0Z4-F1
#
_entry.id   AF-A0A401U0Z4-F1
#
_cell.length_a   1.000
_cell.length_b   1.000
_cell.length_c   1.000
_cell.angle_alpha   90.00
_cell.angle_beta   90.00
_cell.angle_gamma   90.00
#
_symmetry.space_group_name_H-M   'P 1'
#
loop_
_entity.id
_entity.type
_entity.pdbx_description
1 polymer ?
#
loop_
_entity_poly.entity_id
_entity_poly.type
_entity_poly.pdbx_seq_one_letter_code
_entity_poly.pdbx_strand_id
1 'polypeptide(L)'
;MTEKLWRPMHLGAMPIYCGSPVVQDWMPNSHSVILIDDFESPKHLADYINFLDQNDNEYLKYPEYKQPGGITNTLLLENLEKREWDVNDINKPNYLNGF
;
A
#
# COMPACT_ATOMS: atom_id res chain seq x y z
N MET A 1 -11.99 3.80 2.24
CA MET A 1 -10.60 3.42 2.55
C MET A 1 -10.12 4.25 3.74
N THR A 2 -9.37 3.68 4.68
CA THR A 2 -8.97 4.33 5.95
C THR A 2 -7.45 4.33 6.11
N GLU A 3 -6.94 4.95 7.18
CA GLU A 3 -5.52 5.00 7.55
C GLU A 3 -4.87 3.63 7.74
N LYS A 4 -5.68 2.58 7.98
CA LYS A 4 -5.23 1.20 8.24
C LYS A 4 -4.43 0.61 7.10
N LEU A 5 -4.69 1.06 5.87
CA LEU A 5 -3.92 0.67 4.69
C LEU A 5 -2.58 1.41 4.62
N TRP A 6 -2.59 2.74 4.81
CA TRP A 6 -1.44 3.59 4.54
C TRP A 6 -0.35 3.51 5.61
N ARG A 7 -0.73 3.31 6.88
CA ARG A 7 0.22 3.20 8.00
C ARG A 7 1.28 2.09 7.80
N PRO A 8 0.92 0.82 7.52
CA PRO A 8 1.92 -0.22 7.29
C PRO A 8 2.82 0.08 6.08
N MET A 9 2.24 0.60 4.99
CA MET A 9 3.01 0.99 3.78
C MET A 9 4.05 2.06 4.11
N HIS A 10 3.67 3.08 4.87
CA HIS A 10 4.59 4.13 5.32
C HIS A 10 5.77 3.53 6.11
N LEU A 11 5.49 2.60 7.02
CA LEU A 11 6.51 1.88 7.82
C LEU A 11 7.34 0.87 7.01
N GLY A 12 6.99 0.61 5.75
CA GLY A 12 7.70 -0.37 4.90
C GLY A 12 7.24 -1.81 5.08
N ALA A 13 6.14 -2.01 5.78
CA ALA A 13 5.49 -3.31 5.88
C ALA A 13 4.55 -3.54 4.68
N MET A 14 4.45 -4.79 4.24
CA MET A 14 3.45 -5.25 3.28
C MET A 14 2.08 -5.37 4.00
N PRO A 15 1.04 -4.66 3.57
CA PRO A 15 -0.30 -4.78 4.15
C PRO A 15 -1.06 -5.99 3.58
N ILE A 16 -1.76 -6.71 4.45
CA ILE A 16 -2.80 -7.69 4.08
C ILE A 16 -4.15 -7.02 4.32
N TYR A 17 -4.91 -6.77 3.26
CA TYR A 17 -6.07 -5.90 3.29
C TYR A 17 -7.38 -6.64 3.03
N CYS A 18 -8.33 -6.43 3.93
CA CYS A 18 -9.73 -6.85 3.82
C CYS A 18 -10.60 -5.61 3.96
N GLY A 19 -11.37 -5.25 2.93
CA GLY A 19 -12.19 -4.04 2.99
C GLY A 19 -12.80 -3.66 1.67
N SER A 20 -12.79 -2.37 1.36
CA SER A 20 -13.37 -1.87 0.12
C SER A 20 -12.51 -2.22 -1.10
N PRO A 21 -13.08 -2.76 -2.20
CA PRO A 21 -12.34 -3.11 -3.42
C PRO A 21 -11.77 -1.90 -4.16
N VAL A 22 -12.32 -0.70 -3.90
CA VAL A 22 -11.80 0.58 -4.42
C VAL A 22 -10.32 0.79 -4.05
N VAL A 23 -9.81 0.08 -3.05
CA VAL A 23 -8.37 0.10 -2.69
C VAL A 23 -7.45 -0.11 -3.90
N GLN A 24 -7.84 -0.94 -4.86
CA GLN A 24 -7.04 -1.26 -6.05
C GLN A 24 -6.70 -0.01 -6.86
N ASP A 25 -7.62 0.95 -6.95
CA ASP A 25 -7.43 2.20 -7.69
C ASP A 25 -6.36 3.11 -7.08
N TRP A 26 -5.99 2.87 -5.82
CA TRP A 26 -5.13 3.76 -5.03
C TRP A 26 -3.79 3.11 -4.66
N MET A 27 -3.50 1.90 -5.14
CA MET A 27 -2.24 1.23 -4.87
C MET A 27 -1.08 1.88 -5.65
N PRO A 28 0.13 2.03 -5.07
CA PRO A 28 1.30 2.54 -5.78
C PRO A 28 1.57 1.84 -7.11
N ASN A 29 1.40 0.51 -7.13
CA ASN A 29 1.49 -0.34 -8.29
C ASN A 29 0.69 -1.64 -8.05
N SER A 30 0.78 -2.62 -8.95
CA SER A 30 0.06 -3.90 -8.83
C SER A 30 0.64 -4.85 -7.77
N HIS A 31 1.77 -4.52 -7.14
CA HIS A 31 2.49 -5.40 -6.23
C HIS A 31 2.95 -4.65 -4.97
N SER A 32 1.99 -4.05 -4.26
CA SER A 32 2.25 -3.29 -3.03
C SER A 32 1.43 -3.75 -1.82
N VAL A 33 0.38 -4.54 -2.03
CA VAL A 33 -0.59 -4.98 -1.01
C VAL A 33 -1.08 -6.38 -1.37
N ILE A 34 -1.36 -7.21 -0.36
CA ILE A 34 -2.10 -8.48 -0.52
C ILE A 34 -3.58 -8.21 -0.27
N LEU A 35 -4.43 -8.48 -1.25
CA LEU A 35 -5.88 -8.43 -1.07
C LEU A 35 -6.37 -9.82 -0.72
N ILE A 36 -7.14 -9.95 0.37
CA ILE A 36 -7.66 -11.26 0.80
C ILE A 36 -8.57 -11.87 -0.28
N ASP A 37 -9.30 -11.02 -0.98
CA ASP A 37 -10.25 -11.42 -2.04
C ASP A 37 -9.57 -12.04 -3.27
N ASP A 38 -8.25 -11.90 -3.41
CA ASP A 38 -7.47 -12.54 -4.49
C ASP A 38 -7.19 -14.04 -4.23
N PHE A 39 -7.57 -14.56 -3.05
CA PHE A 39 -7.32 -15.94 -2.64
C PHE A 39 -8.61 -16.74 -2.52
N GLU A 40 -8.59 -17.97 -3.04
CA GLU A 40 -9.75 -18.87 -3.01
C GLU A 40 -10.17 -19.26 -1.58
N SER A 41 -9.24 -19.23 -0.63
CA SER A 41 -9.52 -19.53 0.78
C SER A 41 -8.46 -18.94 1.72
N PRO A 42 -8.78 -18.79 3.03
CA PRO A 42 -7.80 -18.38 4.04
C PRO A 42 -6.57 -19.30 4.09
N LYS A 43 -6.71 -20.59 3.72
CA LYS A 43 -5.59 -21.53 3.65
C LYS A 43 -4.61 -21.12 2.55
N HIS A 44 -5.10 -20.78 1.34
CA HIS A 44 -4.24 -20.33 0.25
C HIS A 44 -3.50 -19.04 0.60
N LEU A 45 -4.16 -18.11 1.28
CA LEU A 45 -3.51 -16.91 1.81
C LEU A 45 -2.40 -17.27 2.81
N ALA A 46 -2.67 -18.16 3.77
CA ALA A 46 -1.67 -18.60 4.74
C ALA A 46 -0.46 -19.30 4.08
N ASP A 47 -0.71 -20.15 3.10
CA ASP A 47 0.33 -20.82 2.33
C ASP A 47 1.20 -19.80 1.56
N TYR A 48 0.57 -18.76 0.99
CA TYR A 48 1.29 -17.68 0.31
C TYR A 48 2.12 -16.81 1.27
N ILE A 49 1.60 -16.50 2.46
CA ILE A 49 2.36 -15.79 3.48
C ILE A 49 3.58 -16.59 3.91
N ASN A 50 3.43 -17.90 4.13
CA ASN A 50 4.56 -18.78 4.46
C ASN A 50 5.59 -18.85 3.32
N PHE A 51 5.13 -18.82 2.06
CA PHE A 51 6.02 -18.73 0.91
C PHE A 51 6.83 -17.43 0.94
N LEU A 52 6.20 -16.28 1.19
CA LEU A 52 6.90 -14.99 1.27
C LEU A 52 7.92 -14.95 2.43
N ASP A 53 7.57 -15.51 3.59
CA ASP A 53 8.46 -15.60 4.75
C ASP A 53 9.73 -16.42 4.47
N GLN A 54 9.63 -17.42 3.58
CA GLN A 54 10.75 -18.27 3.19
C GLN A 54 11.53 -17.75 1.98
N ASN A 55 11.05 -16.69 1.31
CA ASN A 55 11.59 -16.19 0.05
C ASN A 55 11.76 -14.67 0.09
N ASP A 56 12.88 -14.21 0.64
CA ASP A 56 13.20 -12.77 0.76
C ASP A 56 13.06 -12.00 -0.56
N ASN A 57 13.52 -12.59 -1.67
CA ASN A 57 13.41 -11.96 -3.00
C ASN A 57 11.97 -11.71 -3.43
N GLU A 58 11.03 -12.56 -3.03
CA GLU A 58 9.61 -12.40 -3.34
C GLU A 58 8.96 -11.38 -2.41
N TYR A 59 9.32 -11.40 -1.12
CA TYR A 59 8.87 -10.39 -0.17
C TYR A 59 9.35 -8.98 -0.56
N LEU A 60 10.60 -8.84 -0.97
CA LEU A 60 11.23 -7.55 -1.29
C LEU A 60 10.59 -6.84 -2.48
N LYS A 61 9.83 -7.54 -3.33
CA LYS A 61 9.04 -6.93 -4.40
C LYS A 61 7.95 -5.99 -3.87
N TYR A 62 7.38 -6.28 -2.69
CA TYR A 62 6.31 -5.46 -2.12
C TYR A 62 6.71 -4.02 -1.78
N PRO A 63 7.87 -3.76 -1.14
CA PRO A 63 8.33 -2.39 -0.92
C PRO A 63 9.02 -1.74 -2.13
N GLU A 64 9.15 -2.39 -3.29
CA GLU A 64 9.84 -1.82 -4.47
C GLU A 64 9.23 -0.51 -4.96
N TYR A 65 7.93 -0.28 -4.72
CA TYR A 65 7.29 0.99 -5.07
C TYR A 65 7.93 2.23 -4.40
N LYS A 66 8.71 2.03 -3.33
CA LYS A 66 9.44 3.10 -2.64
C LYS A 66 10.70 3.55 -3.38
N GLN A 67 11.18 2.75 -4.34
CA GLN A 67 12.30 3.14 -5.19
C GLN A 67 11.88 4.26 -6.15
N PRO A 68 12.81 5.12 -6.60
CA PRO A 68 12.51 6.12 -7.61
C PRO A 68 11.83 5.50 -8.84
N GLY A 69 10.64 5.98 -9.18
CA GLY A 69 9.84 5.46 -10.30
C GLY A 69 9.05 4.17 -10.00
N GLY A 70 9.04 3.68 -8.75
CA GLY A 70 8.30 2.47 -8.36
C GLY A 70 6.79 2.66 -8.24
N ILE A 71 6.32 3.91 -8.14
CA ILE A 71 4.89 4.26 -8.19
C ILE A 71 4.49 4.39 -9.66
N THR A 72 3.69 3.45 -10.16
CA THR A 72 3.26 3.41 -11.57
C THR A 72 1.78 3.78 -11.75
N ASN A 73 1.03 3.91 -10.66
CA ASN A 73 -0.36 4.31 -10.69
C ASN A 73 -0.50 5.82 -10.98
N THR A 74 -0.91 6.14 -12.21
CA THR A 74 -1.09 7.52 -12.69
C THR A 74 -2.22 8.24 -11.96
N LEU A 75 -3.34 7.55 -11.67
CA LEU A 75 -4.45 8.13 -10.91
C LEU A 75 -3.96 8.59 -9.53
N LEU A 76 -3.20 7.74 -8.84
CA LEU A 76 -2.61 8.07 -7.54
C LEU A 76 -1.67 9.28 -7.65
N LEU A 77 -0.74 9.27 -8.62
CA LEU A 77 0.21 10.36 -8.84
C LEU A 77 -0.49 11.69 -9.10
N GLU A 78 -1.47 11.71 -10.02
CA GLU A 78 -2.25 12.92 -10.31
C GLU A 78 -3.01 13.45 -9.09
N ASN A 79 -3.59 12.55 -8.29
CA ASN A 79 -4.32 12.95 -7.08
C ASN A 79 -3.36 13.47 -5.99
N LEU A 80 -2.14 12.95 -5.91
CA LEU A 80 -1.10 13.45 -5.00
C LEU A 80 -0.59 14.84 -5.44
N GLU A 81 -0.37 15.06 -6.74
CA GLU A 81 0.06 16.35 -7.29
C GLU A 81 -1.02 17.44 -7.12
N LYS A 82 -2.29 17.11 -7.35
CA LYS A 82 -3.42 18.04 -7.22
C LYS A 82 -3.78 18.34 -5.76
N ARG A 83 -3.20 17.62 -4.79
CA ARG A 83 -3.57 17.74 -3.38
C ARG A 83 -3.06 19.07 -2.81
N GLU A 84 -3.98 19.94 -2.39
CA GLU A 84 -3.61 21.23 -1.76
C GLU A 84 -2.88 21.06 -0.42
N TRP A 85 -3.12 19.94 0.26
CA TRP A 85 -2.69 19.61 1.61
C TRP A 85 -1.44 18.73 1.54
N ASP A 86 -0.27 19.35 1.64
CA ASP A 86 1.02 18.66 1.67
C ASP A 86 1.31 18.18 3.10
N VAL A 87 1.71 16.93 3.24
CA VAL A 87 2.13 16.32 4.52
C VAL A 87 3.51 16.80 4.96
N ASN A 88 4.29 17.41 4.06
CA ASN A 88 5.63 17.94 4.32
C ASN A 88 5.66 19.48 4.52
N ASP A 89 4.55 20.18 4.27
CA ASP A 89 4.46 21.63 4.49
C ASP A 89 3.90 21.90 5.90
N ILE A 90 4.78 22.31 6.80
CA ILE A 90 4.48 22.61 8.21
C ILE A 90 3.42 23.74 8.32
N ASN A 91 3.23 24.54 7.27
CA ASN A 91 2.29 25.66 7.24
C ASN A 91 0.89 25.27 6.76
N LYS A 92 0.69 24.01 6.35
CA LYS A 92 -0.61 23.50 5.91
C LYS A 92 -1.13 22.48 6.92
N PRO A 93 -2.46 22.36 7.12
CA PRO A 93 -2.96 21.50 8.16
C PRO A 93 -2.72 20.02 7.76
N ASN A 94 -2.20 19.22 8.69
CA ASN A 94 -1.77 17.85 8.43
C ASN A 94 -2.71 16.83 9.10
N TYR A 95 -3.27 15.90 8.32
CA TYR A 95 -4.15 14.84 8.83
C TYR A 95 -3.43 13.74 9.62
N LEU A 96 -2.10 13.65 9.55
CA LEU A 96 -1.29 12.74 10.39
C LEU A 96 -1.24 13.18 11.86
N ASN A 97 -1.47 14.47 12.14
CA ASN A 97 -1.60 15.03 13.49
C ASN A 97 -3.07 15.18 13.93
N GLY A 98 -4.02 14.65 13.15
CA GLY A 98 -5.46 14.71 13.38
C GLY A 98 -6.04 13.56 14.21
N PHE A 99 -5.19 12.82 14.93
CA PHE A 99 -5.54 11.87 16.00
C PHE A 99 -4.42 11.83 17.04
#